data_AF-A0A1B9LBY0-F1
#
_entry.id   AF-A0A1B9LBY0-F1
#
_cell.length_a   1.000
_cell.length_b   1.000
_cell.length_c   1.000
_cell.angle_alpha   90.00
_cell.angle_beta   90.00
_cell.angle_gamma   90.00
#
_symmetry.space_group_name_H-M   'P 1'
#
loop_
_entity.id
_entity.type
_entity.pdbx_description
1 polymer ?
#
loop_
_entity_poly.entity_id
_entity_poly.type
_entity_poly.pdbx_seq_one_letter_code
_entity_poly.pdbx_strand_id
1 'polypeptide(L)'
;MQKLEQDCTLPLNYEELDASKQAEIDKRCWLHNFNFDLHNLIDKKTVIYQKNDLILELNKENFNYTQEDGIYSGSKLILSLIKNNEIKDKIILANGFSNETTLLSVGYQYYYIAPSGDIYTLSFMEMDNGIVPQIWIHYKIDEKRLKFNLVQIYKYRYQITLPDNLTVFPNPDKEGYYQKGQFERCLKNESEEGCNLEDIYLYNLQQLKQKAGQLVQKANTTKNLFTPLKKKRDKLCLNKNNLLDNDDLFPNLNRNELILCEIKQLKQDINSVKKELAK
;
A
#
# COMPACT_ATOMS: atom_id res chain seq x y z
N MET A 1 0.21 15.58 15.77
CA MET A 1 0.17 14.15 16.11
C MET A 1 0.48 13.87 17.55
N GLN A 2 1.53 14.43 18.17
CA GLN A 2 1.80 14.20 19.61
C GLN A 2 0.56 14.38 20.48
N LYS A 3 -0.33 15.34 20.18
CA LYS A 3 -1.57 15.49 20.93
C LYS A 3 -2.65 14.47 20.58
N LEU A 4 -2.85 14.08 19.32
CA LEU A 4 -3.80 12.99 18.98
C LEU A 4 -3.32 11.67 19.58
N GLU A 5 -2.04 11.37 19.41
CA GLU A 5 -1.36 10.25 20.03
C GLU A 5 -1.46 10.34 21.56
N GLN A 6 -1.24 11.48 22.20
CA GLN A 6 -1.45 11.65 23.65
C GLN A 6 -2.92 11.51 24.07
N ASP A 7 -3.83 12.09 23.31
CA ASP A 7 -5.27 12.09 23.60
C ASP A 7 -5.83 10.65 23.44
N CYS A 8 -5.23 9.84 22.55
CA CYS A 8 -5.58 8.45 22.28
C CYS A 8 -4.67 7.40 22.94
N THR A 9 -3.57 7.78 23.58
CA THR A 9 -2.73 6.79 24.27
C THR A 9 -3.42 6.37 25.55
N LEU A 10 -3.82 5.11 25.61
CA LEU A 10 -4.32 4.51 26.84
C LEU A 10 -3.16 4.35 27.86
N PRO A 11 -3.38 4.68 29.14
CA PRO A 11 -2.39 4.40 30.17
C PRO A 11 -2.19 2.89 30.33
N LEU A 12 -0.99 2.47 30.76
CA LEU A 12 -0.65 1.04 30.87
C LEU A 12 -1.59 0.24 31.80
N ASN A 13 -2.19 0.90 32.79
CA ASN A 13 -3.14 0.31 33.73
C ASN A 13 -4.60 0.54 33.34
N TYR A 14 -4.89 0.88 32.08
CA TYR A 14 -6.24 1.24 31.62
C TYR A 14 -7.31 0.19 32.00
N GLU A 15 -7.02 -1.09 31.75
CA GLU A 15 -7.90 -2.23 32.06
C GLU A 15 -8.17 -2.39 33.57
N GLU A 16 -7.31 -1.82 34.42
CA GLU A 16 -7.42 -1.87 35.88
C GLU A 16 -8.14 -0.65 36.47
N LEU A 17 -8.47 0.34 35.63
CA LEU A 17 -9.20 1.54 36.05
C LEU A 17 -10.69 1.23 36.25
N ASP A 18 -11.31 1.99 37.15
CA ASP A 18 -12.77 1.98 37.26
C ASP A 18 -13.44 2.50 35.97
N ALA A 19 -14.66 2.03 35.69
CA ALA A 19 -15.39 2.35 34.48
C ALA A 19 -15.59 3.87 34.26
N SER A 20 -15.64 4.67 35.34
CA SER A 20 -15.78 6.12 35.24
C SER A 20 -14.51 6.76 34.69
N LYS A 21 -13.33 6.33 35.14
CA LYS A 21 -12.04 6.80 34.64
C LYS A 21 -11.74 6.30 33.24
N GLN A 22 -12.11 5.06 32.93
CA GLN A 22 -12.05 4.53 31.57
C GLN A 22 -12.86 5.42 30.61
N ALA A 23 -14.13 5.70 30.95
CA ALA A 23 -14.98 6.57 30.17
C ALA A 23 -14.46 8.01 30.04
N GLU A 24 -13.74 8.53 31.03
CA GLU A 24 -13.10 9.86 30.94
C GLU A 24 -11.91 9.86 29.98
N ILE A 25 -11.12 8.78 29.95
CA ILE A 25 -10.01 8.60 29.01
C ILE A 25 -10.55 8.39 27.60
N ASP A 26 -11.58 7.58 27.41
CA ASP A 26 -12.23 7.36 26.11
C ASP A 26 -12.85 8.63 25.51
N LYS A 27 -13.25 9.59 26.36
CA LYS A 27 -13.71 10.91 25.88
C LYS A 27 -12.58 11.76 25.30
N ARG A 28 -11.33 11.51 25.67
CA ARG A 28 -10.16 12.25 25.16
C ARG A 28 -9.89 11.85 23.71
N CYS A 29 -10.07 10.57 23.40
CA CYS A 29 -9.97 10.05 22.06
C CYS A 29 -11.26 9.37 21.62
N TRP A 30 -12.05 10.14 20.87
CA TRP A 30 -13.27 9.61 20.28
C TRP A 30 -13.01 8.44 19.33
N LEU A 31 -11.77 8.23 18.88
CA LEU A 31 -11.38 7.05 18.09
C LEU A 31 -11.46 5.72 18.84
N HIS A 32 -11.42 5.69 20.18
CA HIS A 32 -11.60 4.45 20.92
C HIS A 32 -13.03 3.90 20.85
N ASN A 33 -14.01 4.78 20.64
CA ASN A 33 -15.41 4.39 20.48
C ASN A 33 -15.71 3.87 19.06
N PHE A 34 -14.74 3.96 18.15
CA PHE A 34 -14.86 3.50 16.78
C PHE A 34 -14.50 2.02 16.67
N ASN A 35 -15.44 1.18 17.09
CA ASN A 35 -15.41 -0.25 16.83
C ASN A 35 -15.62 -0.53 15.33
N PHE A 36 -15.20 -1.70 14.85
CA PHE A 36 -15.01 -2.09 13.44
C PHE A 36 -16.21 -1.96 12.47
N ASP A 37 -17.39 -1.50 12.90
CA ASP A 37 -18.62 -1.51 12.09
C ASP A 37 -19.22 -0.11 11.79
N LEU A 38 -18.34 0.87 11.57
CA LEU A 38 -18.73 2.25 11.23
C LEU A 38 -19.39 2.41 9.86
N HIS A 39 -19.14 1.48 8.95
CA HIS A 39 -19.73 1.51 7.62
C HIS A 39 -21.27 1.39 7.70
N ASN A 40 -21.78 0.62 8.66
CA ASN A 40 -23.21 0.47 8.92
C ASN A 40 -23.79 1.55 9.85
N LEU A 41 -22.96 2.25 10.64
CA LEU A 41 -23.42 3.25 11.61
C LEU A 41 -23.45 4.69 11.08
N ILE A 42 -22.72 4.97 10.00
CA ILE A 42 -22.60 6.31 9.43
C ILE A 42 -23.47 6.41 8.18
N ASP A 43 -24.67 6.97 8.32
CA ASP A 43 -25.52 7.32 7.17
C ASP A 43 -25.44 8.80 6.77
N LYS A 44 -24.64 9.58 7.49
CA LYS A 44 -24.45 11.03 7.26
C LYS A 44 -23.04 11.48 7.63
N LYS A 45 -22.67 12.68 7.15
CA LYS A 45 -21.41 13.33 7.52
C LYS A 45 -21.22 13.39 9.03
N THR A 46 -20.08 12.88 9.48
CA THR A 46 -19.76 12.73 10.91
C THR A 46 -18.35 13.25 11.17
N VAL A 47 -18.23 14.33 11.93
CA VAL A 47 -16.93 14.88 12.37
C VAL A 47 -16.38 14.00 13.48
N ILE A 48 -15.25 13.34 13.25
CA ILE A 48 -14.63 12.41 14.22
C ILE A 48 -13.49 13.05 15.01
N TYR A 49 -12.97 14.17 14.53
CA TYR A 49 -11.95 14.96 15.23
C TYR A 49 -12.02 16.41 14.77
N GLN A 50 -11.90 17.36 15.71
CA GLN A 50 -11.87 18.79 15.41
C GLN A 50 -10.94 19.53 16.37
N LYS A 51 -10.02 20.33 15.83
CA LYS A 51 -9.14 21.19 16.61
C LYS A 51 -8.56 22.33 15.76
N ASN A 52 -8.66 23.57 16.26
CA ASN A 52 -8.03 24.76 15.65
C ASN A 52 -8.21 24.76 14.11
N ASP A 53 -9.45 24.59 13.66
CA ASP A 53 -9.90 24.51 12.26
C ASP A 53 -9.48 23.28 11.44
N LEU A 54 -8.69 22.36 12.00
CA LEU A 54 -8.45 21.05 11.41
C LEU A 54 -9.59 20.11 11.80
N ILE A 55 -10.23 19.50 10.81
CA ILE A 55 -11.37 18.59 10.97
C ILE A 55 -11.04 17.27 10.26
N LEU A 56 -11.32 16.14 10.92
CA LEU A 56 -11.47 14.84 10.26
C LEU A 56 -12.96 14.53 10.18
N GLU A 57 -13.45 14.34 8.97
CA GLU A 57 -14.87 14.05 8.69
C GLU A 57 -15.00 12.71 7.97
N LEU A 58 -15.91 11.87 8.44
CA LEU A 58 -16.37 10.68 7.77
C LEU A 58 -17.61 10.99 6.93
N ASN A 59 -17.63 10.54 5.69
CA ASN A 59 -18.78 10.62 4.80
C ASN A 59 -19.05 9.26 4.16
N LYS A 60 -20.33 8.88 4.03
CA LYS A 60 -20.74 7.69 3.30
C LYS A 60 -21.27 8.10 1.93
N GLU A 61 -20.76 7.47 0.89
CA GLU A 61 -21.17 7.70 -0.50
C GLU A 61 -21.58 6.37 -1.13
N ASN A 62 -22.79 6.32 -1.67
CA ASN A 62 -23.24 5.20 -2.49
C ASN A 62 -22.69 5.35 -3.90
N PHE A 63 -22.39 4.23 -4.55
CA PHE A 63 -21.91 4.22 -5.92
C PHE A 63 -22.51 3.04 -6.68
N ASN A 64 -22.70 3.25 -7.98
CA ASN A 64 -23.02 2.22 -8.95
C ASN A 64 -22.05 2.38 -10.12
N TYR A 65 -21.50 1.28 -10.59
CA TYR A 65 -20.50 1.28 -11.66
C TYR A 65 -20.66 0.05 -12.53
N THR A 66 -20.46 0.20 -13.84
CA THR A 66 -20.63 -0.86 -14.84
C THR A 66 -19.27 -1.27 -15.41
N GLN A 67 -18.95 -2.55 -15.30
CA GLN A 67 -17.81 -3.20 -15.98
C GLN A 67 -18.33 -4.23 -16.98
N GLU A 68 -17.41 -4.79 -17.79
CA GLU A 68 -17.74 -5.86 -18.74
C GLU A 68 -18.43 -7.06 -18.05
N ASP A 69 -18.04 -7.34 -16.80
CA ASP A 69 -18.53 -8.49 -16.01
C ASP A 69 -19.81 -8.19 -15.19
N GLY A 70 -20.40 -7.01 -15.38
CA GLY A 70 -21.70 -6.65 -14.77
C GLY A 70 -21.74 -5.29 -14.09
N ILE A 71 -22.86 -5.05 -13.42
CA ILE A 71 -23.12 -3.85 -12.63
C ILE A 71 -22.71 -4.12 -11.18
N TYR A 72 -21.88 -3.25 -10.62
CA TYR A 72 -21.48 -3.28 -9.22
C TYR A 72 -22.12 -2.11 -8.50
N SER A 73 -22.75 -2.38 -7.37
CA SER A 73 -23.29 -1.34 -6.49
C SER A 73 -22.77 -1.51 -5.08
N GLY A 74 -22.66 -0.39 -4.37
CA GLY A 74 -22.13 -0.42 -3.02
C GLY A 74 -22.11 0.93 -2.35
N SER A 75 -21.39 0.98 -1.24
CA SER A 75 -21.13 2.22 -0.51
C SER A 75 -19.71 2.28 0.01
N LYS A 76 -19.15 3.49 0.03
CA LYS A 76 -17.79 3.79 0.49
C LYS A 76 -17.89 4.71 1.69
N LEU A 77 -17.10 4.41 2.72
CA LEU A 77 -16.83 5.31 3.83
C LEU A 77 -15.54 6.06 3.52
N ILE A 78 -15.63 7.37 3.39
CA ILE A 78 -14.53 8.26 3.03
C ILE A 78 -14.13 9.06 4.26
N LEU A 79 -12.84 9.10 4.56
CA LEU A 79 -12.25 10.00 5.53
C LEU A 79 -11.67 11.21 4.82
N SER A 80 -12.17 12.39 5.19
CA SER A 80 -11.73 13.68 4.65
C SER A 80 -10.93 14.43 5.71
N LEU A 81 -9.79 14.98 5.28
CA LEU A 81 -9.00 15.94 6.05
C LEU A 81 -9.40 17.34 5.60
N ILE A 82 -10.00 18.10 6.50
CA ILE A 82 -10.58 19.42 6.22
C ILE A 82 -9.81 20.48 7.02
N LYS A 83 -9.50 21.61 6.38
CA LYS A 83 -8.90 22.77 7.05
C LYS A 83 -9.56 24.05 6.53
N ASN A 84 -10.02 24.91 7.43
CA ASN A 84 -10.72 26.15 7.08
C ASN A 84 -11.94 25.90 6.17
N ASN A 85 -12.73 24.86 6.48
CA ASN A 85 -13.89 24.39 5.71
C ASN A 85 -13.61 23.92 4.28
N GLU A 86 -12.35 23.70 3.91
CA GLU A 86 -11.97 23.11 2.63
C GLU A 86 -11.41 21.70 2.81
N ILE A 87 -11.87 20.75 1.99
CA ILE A 87 -11.29 19.40 1.92
C ILE A 87 -9.89 19.52 1.31
N LYS A 88 -8.87 19.13 2.08
CA LYS A 88 -7.45 19.16 1.67
C LYS A 88 -6.99 17.83 1.12
N ASP A 89 -7.51 16.73 1.67
CA ASP A 89 -7.23 15.39 1.19
C ASP A 89 -8.34 14.42 1.61
N LYS A 90 -8.43 13.27 0.94
CA LYS A 90 -9.39 12.21 1.28
C LYS A 90 -8.86 10.82 0.96
N ILE A 91 -9.25 9.84 1.77
CA ILE A 91 -9.01 8.42 1.51
C ILE A 91 -10.30 7.62 1.72
N ILE A 92 -10.44 6.51 1.01
CA ILE A 92 -11.50 5.53 1.25
C ILE A 92 -11.03 4.65 2.42
N LEU A 93 -11.78 4.63 3.52
CA LEU A 93 -11.51 3.78 4.67
C LEU A 93 -12.14 2.41 4.50
N ALA A 94 -13.44 2.39 4.21
CA ALA A 94 -14.19 1.16 3.98
C ALA A 94 -14.97 1.24 2.68
N ASN A 95 -15.25 0.07 2.11
CA ASN A 95 -16.23 -0.07 1.07
C ASN A 95 -16.88 -1.45 1.18
N GLY A 96 -18.13 -1.52 0.71
CA GLY A 96 -18.88 -2.75 0.58
C GLY A 96 -19.62 -2.69 -0.74
N PHE A 97 -19.47 -3.71 -1.58
CA PHE A 97 -20.17 -3.77 -2.87
C PHE A 97 -20.48 -5.18 -3.30
N SER A 98 -21.47 -5.33 -4.17
CA SER A 98 -21.85 -6.61 -4.78
C SER A 98 -21.97 -6.47 -6.30
N ASN A 99 -21.65 -7.53 -7.03
CA ASN A 99 -22.04 -7.64 -8.43
C ASN A 99 -23.55 -7.91 -8.51
N GLU A 100 -24.35 -6.93 -8.91
CA GLU A 100 -25.81 -7.04 -9.02
C GLU A 100 -26.26 -7.98 -10.15
N THR A 101 -25.38 -8.25 -11.12
CA THR A 101 -25.70 -9.07 -12.29
C THR A 101 -25.57 -10.55 -11.99
N THR A 102 -24.48 -10.94 -11.31
CA THR A 102 -24.19 -12.35 -11.02
C THR A 102 -24.48 -12.73 -9.58
N LEU A 103 -24.41 -11.77 -8.65
CA LEU A 103 -24.42 -11.97 -7.19
C LEU A 103 -23.30 -12.92 -6.68
N LEU A 104 -22.30 -13.20 -7.52
CA LEU A 104 -21.21 -14.16 -7.23
C LEU A 104 -19.96 -13.52 -6.61
N SER A 105 -19.94 -12.19 -6.46
CA SER A 105 -18.80 -11.50 -5.85
C SER A 105 -19.26 -10.37 -4.94
N VAL A 106 -18.65 -10.35 -3.75
CA VAL A 106 -18.84 -9.29 -2.77
C VAL A 106 -17.46 -8.77 -2.36
N GLY A 107 -17.31 -7.46 -2.43
CA GLY A 107 -16.08 -6.79 -2.06
C GLY A 107 -16.22 -6.07 -0.73
N TYR A 108 -15.20 -6.19 0.11
CA TYR A 108 -15.13 -5.50 1.39
C TYR A 108 -13.78 -4.82 1.56
N GLN A 109 -13.79 -3.61 2.11
CA GLN A 109 -12.60 -2.97 2.64
C GLN A 109 -12.85 -2.62 4.11
N TYR A 110 -12.01 -3.15 4.97
CA TYR A 110 -11.96 -2.83 6.39
C TYR A 110 -10.89 -1.78 6.66
N TYR A 111 -10.99 -1.13 7.81
CA TYR A 111 -9.98 -0.21 8.28
C TYR A 111 -9.75 -0.30 9.78
N TYR A 112 -8.62 0.22 10.20
CA TYR A 112 -8.26 0.44 11.59
C TYR A 112 -7.53 1.78 11.69
N ILE A 113 -8.01 2.67 12.55
CA ILE A 113 -7.32 3.92 12.89
C ILE A 113 -6.68 3.71 14.26
N ALA A 114 -5.36 3.62 14.29
CA ALA A 114 -4.62 3.46 15.53
C ALA A 114 -4.66 4.76 16.36
N PRO A 115 -4.51 4.66 17.68
CA PRO A 115 -4.33 5.82 18.56
C PRO A 115 -3.26 6.82 18.12
N SER A 116 -2.19 6.34 17.49
CA SER A 116 -1.11 7.18 16.94
C SER A 116 -1.56 8.08 15.78
N GLY A 117 -2.75 7.85 15.22
CA GLY A 117 -3.21 8.46 13.97
C GLY A 117 -2.74 7.71 12.71
N ASP A 118 -2.11 6.55 12.87
CA ASP A 118 -1.86 5.62 11.77
C ASP A 118 -3.17 5.01 11.28
N ILE A 119 -3.34 4.94 9.96
CA ILE A 119 -4.57 4.43 9.33
C ILE A 119 -4.20 3.23 8.48
N TYR A 120 -4.85 2.11 8.73
CA TYR A 120 -4.66 0.87 8.00
C TYR A 120 -5.95 0.53 7.27
N THR A 121 -5.86 0.15 6.00
CA THR A 121 -6.98 -0.40 5.24
C THR A 121 -6.62 -1.78 4.71
N LEU A 122 -7.62 -2.65 4.61
CA LEU A 122 -7.47 -4.02 4.14
C LEU A 122 -8.67 -4.41 3.27
N SER A 123 -8.41 -4.64 2.00
CA SER A 123 -9.41 -5.00 1.00
C SER A 123 -9.42 -6.50 0.75
N PHE A 124 -10.62 -7.07 0.61
CA PHE A 124 -10.87 -8.47 0.31
C PHE A 124 -11.99 -8.60 -0.72
N MET A 125 -11.93 -9.67 -1.51
CA MET A 125 -13.04 -10.08 -2.36
C MET A 125 -13.45 -11.48 -1.98
N GLU A 126 -14.73 -11.67 -1.71
CA GLU A 126 -15.36 -12.98 -1.53
C GLU A 126 -15.91 -13.44 -2.87
N MET A 127 -15.54 -14.66 -3.25
CA MET A 127 -15.96 -15.35 -4.47
C MET A 127 -16.34 -16.79 -4.11
N ASP A 128 -16.94 -17.52 -5.05
CA ASP A 128 -17.34 -18.94 -4.86
C ASP A 128 -16.20 -19.85 -4.37
N ASN A 129 -14.95 -19.50 -4.66
CA ASN A 129 -13.75 -20.25 -4.26
C ASN A 129 -13.10 -19.75 -2.96
N GLY A 130 -13.73 -18.81 -2.25
CA GLY A 130 -13.31 -18.30 -0.95
C GLY A 130 -13.01 -16.79 -0.92
N ILE A 131 -12.35 -16.37 0.17
CA ILE A 131 -11.99 -14.97 0.41
C ILE A 131 -10.54 -14.74 -0.05
N VAL A 132 -10.35 -13.79 -0.96
CA VAL A 132 -9.04 -13.43 -1.49
C VAL A 132 -8.66 -12.01 -1.03
N PRO A 133 -7.60 -11.85 -0.20
CA PRO A 133 -7.09 -10.54 0.16
C PRO A 133 -6.49 -9.84 -1.06
N GLN A 134 -6.91 -8.59 -1.27
CA GLN A 134 -6.56 -7.81 -2.46
C GLN A 134 -5.37 -6.89 -2.19
N ILE A 135 -5.44 -6.08 -1.13
CA ILE A 135 -4.42 -5.10 -0.80
C ILE A 135 -4.55 -4.65 0.66
N TRP A 136 -3.41 -4.44 1.32
CA TRP A 136 -3.29 -3.75 2.60
C TRP A 136 -2.53 -2.45 2.40
N ILE A 137 -3.02 -1.37 3.01
CA ILE A 137 -2.42 -0.05 2.88
C ILE A 137 -2.30 0.60 4.25
N HIS A 138 -1.16 1.25 4.48
CA HIS A 138 -0.89 2.04 5.67
C HIS A 138 -0.66 3.50 5.29
N TYR A 139 -1.43 4.39 5.90
CA TYR A 139 -1.32 5.84 5.79
C TYR A 139 -0.95 6.47 7.13
N LYS A 140 -0.31 7.64 7.06
CA LYS A 140 -0.11 8.58 8.17
C LYS A 140 -0.67 9.94 7.82
N ILE A 141 -1.26 10.62 8.80
CA ILE A 141 -1.72 12.00 8.63
C ILE A 141 -0.51 12.94 8.72
N ASP A 142 -0.25 13.68 7.64
CA ASP A 142 0.70 14.79 7.62
C ASP A 142 -0.03 16.10 7.87
N GLU A 143 -0.08 16.50 9.13
CA GLU A 143 -0.75 17.74 9.56
C GLU A 143 -0.14 19.00 8.95
N LYS A 144 1.16 18.97 8.59
CA LYS A 144 1.84 20.15 8.02
C LYS A 144 1.50 20.33 6.55
N ARG A 145 1.43 19.22 5.81
CA ARG A 145 1.08 19.22 4.38
C ARG A 145 -0.42 19.07 4.13
N LEU A 146 -1.17 18.75 5.18
CA LEU A 146 -2.61 18.47 5.16
C LEU A 146 -2.92 17.34 4.17
N LYS A 147 -2.23 16.19 4.32
CA LYS A 147 -2.38 15.01 3.46
C LYS A 147 -2.36 13.69 4.22
N PHE A 148 -2.97 12.67 3.65
CA PHE A 148 -2.77 11.28 4.03
C PHE A 148 -1.54 10.74 3.29
N ASN A 149 -0.41 10.71 3.96
CA ASN A 149 0.82 10.18 3.39
C ASN A 149 0.77 8.65 3.39
N LEU A 150 0.84 8.06 2.21
CA LEU A 150 1.08 6.63 2.04
C LEU A 150 2.44 6.25 2.67
N VAL A 151 2.45 5.20 3.48
CA VAL A 151 3.63 4.71 4.19
C VAL A 151 4.02 3.33 3.68
N GLN A 152 3.05 2.42 3.59
CA GLN A 152 3.28 1.06 3.15
C GLN A 152 2.12 0.50 2.33
N ILE A 153 2.46 -0.41 1.42
CA ILE A 153 1.50 -1.23 0.66
C ILE A 153 1.96 -2.68 0.75
N TYR A 154 1.02 -3.59 1.01
CA TYR A 154 1.23 -5.02 0.85
C TYR A 154 0.16 -5.54 -0.09
N LYS A 155 0.56 -6.15 -1.20
CA LYS A 155 -0.36 -6.73 -2.17
C LYS A 155 0.24 -8.01 -2.71
N TYR A 156 -0.37 -9.14 -2.40
CA TYR A 156 0.05 -10.46 -2.89
C TYR A 156 1.55 -10.70 -2.64
N ARG A 157 2.40 -10.53 -3.66
CA ARG A 157 3.86 -10.70 -3.59
C ARG A 157 4.65 -9.39 -3.50
N TYR A 158 3.98 -8.26 -3.32
CA TYR A 158 4.60 -6.94 -3.25
C TYR A 158 4.53 -6.41 -1.83
N GLN A 159 5.67 -5.94 -1.32
CA GLN A 159 5.78 -5.18 -0.10
C GLN A 159 6.53 -3.88 -0.40
N ILE A 160 5.86 -2.75 -0.22
CA ILE A 160 6.40 -1.42 -0.43
C ILE A 160 6.44 -0.70 0.91
N THR A 161 7.59 -0.13 1.25
CA THR A 161 7.74 0.83 2.35
C THR A 161 8.37 2.10 1.79
N LEU A 162 7.61 3.18 1.80
CA LEU A 162 8.08 4.46 1.29
C LEU A 162 9.13 5.10 2.23
N PRO A 163 10.11 5.83 1.68
CA PRO A 163 10.21 6.20 0.27
C PRO A 163 11.08 5.26 -0.58
N ASP A 164 11.73 4.24 -0.02
CA ASP A 164 12.93 3.65 -0.65
C ASP A 164 13.04 2.12 -0.56
N ASN A 165 11.95 1.40 -0.27
CA ASN A 165 12.00 -0.06 -0.17
C ASN A 165 10.85 -0.72 -0.94
N LEU A 166 11.21 -1.46 -1.98
CA LEU A 166 10.33 -2.37 -2.70
C LEU A 166 10.86 -3.80 -2.55
N THR A 167 10.00 -4.71 -2.13
CA THR A 167 10.28 -6.15 -2.10
C THR A 167 9.25 -6.87 -2.94
N VAL A 168 9.73 -7.70 -3.88
CA VAL A 168 8.90 -8.59 -4.68
C VAL A 168 9.27 -10.01 -4.29
N PHE A 169 8.29 -10.78 -3.84
CA PHE A 169 8.48 -12.17 -3.47
C PHE A 169 8.34 -13.08 -4.70
N PRO A 170 9.15 -14.14 -4.79
CA PRO A 170 8.98 -15.16 -5.83
C PRO A 170 7.62 -15.84 -5.68
N ASN A 171 7.05 -16.30 -6.79
CA ASN A 171 5.84 -17.10 -6.76
C ASN A 171 6.19 -18.55 -6.37
N PRO A 172 5.76 -19.07 -5.20
CA PRO A 172 6.07 -20.44 -4.79
C PRO A 172 5.39 -21.49 -5.68
N ASP A 173 4.23 -21.17 -6.25
CA ASP A 173 3.42 -22.10 -7.06
C ASP A 173 3.84 -22.15 -8.52
N LYS A 174 4.81 -21.32 -8.90
CA LYS A 174 5.32 -21.27 -10.26
C LYS A 174 6.41 -22.32 -10.41
N GLU A 175 6.01 -23.54 -10.79
CA GLU A 175 6.93 -24.46 -11.46
C GLU A 175 7.53 -23.73 -12.68
N GLY A 176 8.81 -23.95 -12.95
CA GLY A 176 9.63 -23.19 -13.90
C GLY A 176 9.23 -23.32 -15.37
N TYR A 177 7.99 -22.97 -15.73
CA TYR A 177 7.43 -22.97 -17.09
C TYR A 177 7.96 -21.86 -18.00
N TYR A 178 9.11 -21.28 -17.68
CA TYR A 178 9.78 -20.40 -18.63
C TYR A 178 10.64 -21.24 -19.56
N GLN A 179 10.18 -21.47 -20.79
CA GLN A 179 11.06 -22.01 -21.81
C GLN A 179 12.28 -21.09 -21.92
N LYS A 180 13.50 -21.64 -21.77
CA LYS A 180 14.75 -20.86 -21.74
C LYS A 180 14.83 -19.82 -22.86
N GLY A 181 14.45 -20.20 -24.08
CA GLY A 181 14.43 -19.30 -25.24
C GLY A 181 13.45 -18.13 -25.09
N GLN A 182 12.27 -18.35 -24.51
CA GLN A 182 11.34 -17.27 -24.19
C GLN A 182 11.94 -16.32 -23.15
N PHE A 183 12.63 -16.85 -22.13
CA PHE A 183 13.21 -16.01 -21.08
C PHE A 183 14.30 -15.11 -21.63
N GLU A 184 15.18 -15.67 -22.45
CA GLU A 184 16.25 -14.93 -23.12
C GLU A 184 15.71 -13.83 -24.04
N ARG A 185 14.56 -14.05 -24.71
CA ARG A 185 13.87 -12.99 -25.46
C ARG A 185 13.37 -11.88 -24.55
N CYS A 186 12.66 -12.23 -23.48
CA CYS A 186 12.15 -11.27 -22.51
C CYS A 186 13.23 -10.49 -21.76
N LEU A 187 14.41 -11.07 -21.54
CA LEU A 187 15.57 -10.34 -21.00
C LEU A 187 16.06 -9.25 -21.95
N LYS A 188 15.98 -9.47 -23.27
CA LYS A 188 16.35 -8.48 -24.30
C LYS A 188 15.29 -7.40 -24.41
N ASN A 189 14.02 -7.79 -24.43
CA ASN A 189 12.89 -6.89 -24.54
C ASN A 189 11.77 -7.29 -23.57
N GLU A 190 11.71 -6.61 -22.42
CA GLU A 190 10.73 -6.89 -21.37
C GLU A 190 9.29 -6.53 -21.75
N SER A 191 9.09 -5.78 -22.84
CA SER A 191 7.78 -5.38 -23.35
C SER A 191 7.18 -6.39 -24.35
N GLU A 192 7.88 -7.49 -24.67
CA GLU A 192 7.32 -8.53 -25.53
C GLU A 192 6.13 -9.25 -24.86
N GLU A 193 5.19 -9.70 -25.69
CA GLU A 193 4.02 -10.43 -25.23
C GLU A 193 4.42 -11.74 -24.51
N GLY A 194 3.72 -12.04 -23.42
CA GLY A 194 4.00 -13.23 -22.61
C GLY A 194 5.23 -13.10 -21.71
N CYS A 195 5.86 -11.91 -21.63
CA CYS A 195 6.94 -11.67 -20.68
C CYS A 195 6.41 -11.48 -19.25
N ASN A 196 7.01 -12.20 -18.31
CA ASN A 196 6.72 -11.98 -16.89
C ASN A 196 7.73 -10.99 -16.30
N LEU A 197 7.26 -9.77 -16.06
CA LEU A 197 8.10 -8.68 -15.54
C LEU A 197 8.73 -8.99 -14.18
N GLU A 198 8.04 -9.73 -13.30
CA GLU A 198 8.56 -10.06 -11.98
C GLU A 198 9.73 -11.04 -12.06
N ASP A 199 9.66 -12.03 -12.95
CA ASP A 199 10.76 -12.97 -13.17
C ASP A 199 12.00 -12.22 -13.70
N ILE A 200 11.79 -11.32 -14.66
CA ILE A 200 12.85 -10.49 -15.23
C ILE A 200 13.47 -9.59 -14.14
N TYR A 201 12.63 -8.99 -13.29
CA TYR A 201 13.07 -8.20 -12.15
C TYR A 201 13.92 -9.04 -11.18
N LEU A 202 13.40 -10.18 -10.73
CA LEU A 202 14.08 -11.06 -9.77
C LEU A 202 15.41 -11.56 -10.31
N TYR A 203 15.45 -11.94 -11.59
CA TYR A 203 16.68 -12.35 -12.26
C TYR A 203 17.72 -11.21 -12.29
N ASN A 204 17.34 -10.01 -12.74
CA ASN A 204 18.27 -8.88 -12.78
C ASN A 204 18.72 -8.44 -11.38
N LEU A 205 17.84 -8.51 -10.38
CA LEU A 205 18.17 -8.23 -8.99
C LEU A 205 19.22 -9.21 -8.45
N GLN A 206 19.07 -10.51 -8.75
CA GLN A 206 20.05 -11.54 -8.40
C GLN A 206 21.39 -11.30 -9.11
N GLN A 207 21.38 -10.95 -10.41
CA GLN A 207 22.58 -10.61 -11.17
C GLN A 207 23.33 -9.41 -10.55
N LEU A 208 22.60 -8.37 -10.17
CA LEU A 208 23.19 -7.21 -9.50
C LEU A 208 23.80 -7.60 -8.16
N LYS A 209 23.08 -8.38 -7.33
CA LYS A 209 23.58 -8.86 -6.03
C LYS A 209 24.88 -9.66 -6.17
N GLN A 210 24.93 -10.58 -7.13
CA GLN A 210 26.13 -11.39 -7.41
C GLN A 210 27.31 -10.52 -7.84
N LYS A 211 27.10 -9.59 -8.79
CA LYS A 211 28.17 -8.73 -9.31
C LYS A 211 28.67 -7.71 -8.30
N ALA A 212 27.77 -7.15 -7.50
CA ALA A 212 28.15 -6.30 -6.38
C ALA A 212 29.03 -7.08 -5.38
N GLY A 213 28.68 -8.34 -5.09
CA GLY A 213 29.52 -9.23 -4.26
C GLY A 213 30.89 -9.49 -4.87
N GLN A 214 30.97 -9.77 -6.17
CA GLN A 214 32.25 -9.93 -6.90
C GLN A 214 33.11 -8.66 -6.83
N LEU A 215 32.50 -7.48 -6.94
CA LEU A 215 33.24 -6.21 -6.89
C LEU A 215 33.79 -5.93 -5.49
N VAL A 216 33.00 -6.25 -4.45
CA VAL A 216 33.44 -6.18 -3.05
C VAL A 216 34.65 -7.11 -2.81
N GLN A 217 34.60 -8.33 -3.34
CA GLN A 217 35.72 -9.28 -3.28
C GLN A 217 36.95 -8.75 -4.02
N LYS A 218 36.79 -8.26 -5.26
CA LYS A 218 37.90 -7.70 -6.05
C LYS A 218 38.57 -6.51 -5.35
N ALA A 219 37.78 -5.66 -4.71
CA ALA A 219 38.27 -4.47 -4.00
C ALA A 219 38.78 -4.78 -2.58
N ASN A 220 38.79 -6.05 -2.13
CA ASN A 220 39.16 -6.45 -0.77
C ASN A 220 38.48 -5.60 0.31
N THR A 221 37.20 -5.28 0.14
CA THR A 221 36.42 -4.48 1.08
C THR A 221 35.29 -5.31 1.70
N THR A 222 34.77 -4.86 2.84
CA THR A 222 33.55 -5.41 3.46
C THR A 222 32.34 -4.50 3.23
N LYS A 223 32.53 -3.38 2.52
CA LYS A 223 31.46 -2.40 2.28
C LYS A 223 30.38 -3.00 1.38
N ASN A 224 29.15 -3.08 1.90
CA ASN A 224 28.00 -3.52 1.12
C ASN A 224 27.67 -2.50 0.02
N LEU A 225 27.86 -2.91 -1.24
CA LEU A 225 27.54 -2.09 -2.42
C LEU A 225 26.10 -2.29 -2.91
N PHE A 226 25.49 -3.44 -2.63
CA PHE A 226 24.15 -3.78 -3.14
C PHE A 226 23.05 -2.96 -2.47
N THR A 227 23.05 -2.87 -1.14
CA THR A 227 21.96 -2.22 -0.37
C THR A 227 21.81 -0.73 -0.72
N PRO A 228 22.89 0.08 -0.82
CA PRO A 228 22.77 1.48 -1.24
C PRO A 228 22.25 1.64 -2.67
N LEU A 229 22.68 0.78 -3.61
CA LEU A 229 22.18 0.80 -4.99
C LEU A 229 20.69 0.48 -5.03
N LYS A 230 20.26 -0.57 -4.31
CA LYS A 230 18.85 -0.94 -4.17
C LYS A 230 18.01 0.20 -3.62
N LYS A 231 18.36 0.78 -2.46
CA LYS A 231 17.61 1.89 -1.87
C LYS A 231 17.49 3.10 -2.81
N LYS A 232 18.58 3.46 -3.49
CA LYS A 232 18.59 4.57 -4.45
C LYS A 232 17.63 4.30 -5.61
N ARG A 233 17.66 3.09 -6.17
CA ARG A 233 16.80 2.67 -7.28
C ARG A 233 15.33 2.62 -6.86
N ASP A 234 15.04 1.91 -5.78
CA ASP A 234 13.69 1.79 -5.22
C ASP A 234 13.09 3.18 -4.98
N LYS A 235 13.86 4.09 -4.37
CA LYS A 235 13.43 5.48 -4.16
C LYS A 235 13.13 6.21 -5.47
N LEU A 236 13.94 6.02 -6.50
CA LEU A 236 13.70 6.64 -7.80
C LEU A 236 12.39 6.14 -8.42
N CYS A 237 12.17 4.82 -8.41
CA CYS A 237 11.01 4.21 -9.04
C CYS A 237 9.73 4.44 -8.23
N LEU A 238 9.77 4.40 -6.90
CA LEU A 238 8.61 4.70 -6.06
C LEU A 238 8.17 6.16 -6.17
N ASN A 239 9.09 7.11 -6.34
CA ASN A 239 8.74 8.54 -6.50
C ASN A 239 8.21 8.90 -7.90
N LYS A 240 8.55 8.12 -8.93
CA LYS A 240 8.18 8.42 -10.32
C LYS A 240 6.79 7.93 -10.70
N ASN A 241 6.27 6.94 -9.99
CA ASN A 241 5.03 6.26 -10.37
C ASN A 241 3.91 6.63 -9.40
N ASN A 242 2.70 6.79 -9.92
CA ASN A 242 1.53 6.76 -9.08
C ASN A 242 1.31 5.30 -8.64
N LEU A 243 1.48 5.03 -7.33
CA LEU A 243 1.48 3.66 -6.83
C LEU A 243 0.07 3.05 -6.79
N LEU A 244 -0.94 3.89 -6.58
CA LEU A 244 -2.32 3.44 -6.47
C LEU A 244 -3.12 4.02 -7.61
N ASP A 245 -3.74 3.15 -8.38
CA ASP A 245 -4.88 3.51 -9.19
C ASP A 245 -6.13 3.41 -8.34
N ASN A 246 -6.97 4.43 -8.38
CA ASN A 246 -8.26 4.40 -7.72
C ASN A 246 -9.23 3.71 -8.69
N ASP A 247 -9.16 2.38 -8.76
CA ASP A 247 -10.27 1.62 -9.35
C ASP A 247 -11.54 1.96 -8.57
N ASP A 248 -12.68 1.92 -9.26
CA ASP A 248 -13.98 2.22 -8.68
C ASP A 248 -14.36 1.21 -7.59
N LEU A 249 -13.74 0.03 -7.58
CA LEU A 249 -14.02 -1.03 -6.61
C LEU A 249 -12.97 -1.15 -5.51
N PHE A 250 -11.67 -1.09 -5.81
CA PHE A 250 -10.59 -1.16 -4.81
C PHE A 250 -9.33 -0.41 -5.24
N PRO A 251 -8.52 0.13 -4.31
CA PRO A 251 -7.19 0.61 -4.69
C PRO A 251 -6.37 -0.50 -5.37
N ASN A 252 -5.84 -0.24 -6.55
CA ASN A 252 -5.01 -1.19 -7.27
C ASN A 252 -3.55 -0.71 -7.33
N LEU A 253 -2.61 -1.60 -7.02
CA LEU A 253 -1.18 -1.30 -7.19
C LEU A 253 -0.85 -1.25 -8.69
N ASN A 254 -0.37 -0.11 -9.18
CA ASN A 254 0.18 0.02 -10.52
C ASN A 254 1.56 -0.67 -10.62
N ARG A 255 1.53 -2.01 -10.64
CA ARG A 255 2.72 -2.86 -10.56
C ARG A 255 3.57 -2.81 -11.83
N ASN A 256 2.95 -2.70 -13.01
CA ASN A 256 3.67 -2.84 -14.27
C ASN A 256 4.65 -1.68 -14.47
N GLU A 257 4.20 -0.44 -14.28
CA GLU A 257 5.07 0.74 -14.42
C GLU A 257 6.19 0.75 -13.38
N LEU A 258 5.86 0.38 -12.14
CA LEU A 258 6.84 0.25 -11.06
C LEU A 258 7.93 -0.77 -11.40
N ILE A 259 7.55 -1.98 -11.81
CA ILE A 259 8.51 -3.05 -12.13
C ILE A 259 9.29 -2.76 -13.40
N LEU A 260 8.69 -2.16 -14.42
CA LEU A 260 9.41 -1.70 -15.61
C LEU A 260 10.47 -0.65 -15.27
N CYS A 261 10.17 0.28 -14.37
CA CYS A 261 11.17 1.24 -13.88
C CYS A 261 12.35 0.50 -13.21
N GLU A 262 12.04 -0.43 -12.31
CA GLU A 262 13.04 -1.22 -11.59
C GLU A 262 13.95 -2.02 -12.54
N ILE A 263 13.38 -2.71 -13.54
CA ILE A 263 14.15 -3.48 -14.53
C ILE A 263 15.11 -2.57 -15.30
N LYS A 264 14.63 -1.41 -15.77
CA LYS A 264 15.46 -0.45 -16.52
C LYS A 264 16.64 0.03 -15.68
N GLN A 265 16.41 0.37 -14.41
CA GLN A 265 17.45 0.81 -13.51
C GLN A 265 18.40 -0.32 -13.10
N LEU A 266 17.90 -1.54 -12.88
CA LEU A 266 18.74 -2.72 -12.62
C LEU A 266 19.71 -2.99 -13.77
N LYS A 267 19.25 -2.91 -15.03
CA LYS A 267 20.12 -3.06 -16.21
C LYS A 267 21.24 -2.01 -16.22
N GLN A 268 20.95 -0.77 -15.83
CA GLN A 268 21.95 0.31 -15.70
C GLN A 268 22.95 0.04 -14.57
N ASP A 269 22.47 -0.33 -13.38
CA ASP A 269 23.30 -0.67 -12.22
C ASP A 269 24.25 -1.83 -12.54
N ILE A 270 23.73 -2.90 -13.17
CA ILE A 270 24.51 -4.07 -13.60
C ILE A 270 25.63 -3.65 -14.56
N ASN A 271 25.32 -2.81 -15.55
CA ASN A 271 26.31 -2.36 -16.52
C ASN A 271 27.38 -1.47 -15.88
N SER A 272 27.01 -0.63 -14.90
CA SER A 272 27.97 0.18 -14.14
C SER A 272 28.90 -0.72 -13.32
N VAL A 273 28.37 -1.68 -12.56
CA VAL A 273 29.18 -2.62 -11.77
C VAL A 273 30.08 -3.49 -12.65
N LYS A 274 29.60 -3.92 -13.83
CA LYS A 274 30.43 -4.65 -14.81
C LYS A 274 31.62 -3.83 -15.28
N LYS A 275 31.43 -2.54 -15.57
CA LYS A 275 32.53 -1.65 -16.00
C LYS A 275 33.58 -1.50 -14.90
N GLU A 276 33.17 -1.35 -13.64
CA GLU A 276 34.11 -1.29 -12.51
C GLU A 276 34.84 -2.62 -12.29
N LEU A 277 34.16 -3.75 -12.45
CA LEU A 277 34.78 -5.08 -12.38
C LEU A 277 35.84 -5.32 -13.46
N ALA A 278 35.73 -4.66 -14.62
CA ALA A 278 36.67 -4.79 -15.72
C ALA A 278 37.92 -3.90 -15.59
N LYS A 279 37.92 -2.92 -14.66
CA LYS A 279 39.10 -2.12 -14.31
C LYS A 279 39.96 -2.87 -13.30
#